data_AF-A0A939HA30-F1
#
_entry.id   AF-A0A939HA30-F1
#
_cell.length_a   1.000
_cell.length_b   1.000
_cell.length_c   1.000
_cell.angle_alpha   90.00
_cell.angle_beta   90.00
_cell.angle_gamma   90.00
#
_symmetry.space_group_name_H-M   'P 1'
#
loop_
_entity.id
_entity.type
_entity.pdbx_description
1 polymer ?
#
loop_
_entity_poly.entity_id
_entity_poly.type
_entity_poly.pdbx_seq_one_letter_code
_entity_poly.pdbx_strand_id
1 'polypeptide(L)'
;MMEMMFYIVLSVFLMGAFTRLYSGIIVDYKENITFLKHTDYAYRAFEVMKVDFYTHTEAFALNADELQIRKSDYITGNEIILKQRDRRLVYQFGTTIQVLCHDVEDVNMRIFGEVLMIELVFSDVTYERSFKIGK
;
A
#
# COMPACT_ATOMS: atom_id res chain seq x y z
N MET A 1 40.21 4.58 -44.84
CA MET A 1 39.81 5.76 -44.02
C MET A 1 38.29 5.91 -43.94
N MET A 2 37.59 5.89 -45.08
CA MET A 2 36.11 5.98 -45.13
C MET A 2 35.39 4.82 -44.44
N GLU A 3 35.85 3.57 -44.63
CA GLU A 3 35.32 2.40 -43.90
C GLU A 3 35.52 2.50 -42.39
N MET A 4 36.70 2.94 -41.95
CA MET A 4 37.00 3.17 -40.53
C MET A 4 36.05 4.22 -39.93
N MET A 5 35.78 5.31 -40.64
CA MET A 5 34.79 6.31 -40.24
C MET A 5 33.37 5.72 -40.16
N PHE A 6 32.98 4.88 -41.13
CA PHE A 6 31.68 4.22 -41.11
C PHE A 6 31.52 3.32 -39.88
N TYR A 7 32.52 2.51 -39.53
CA TYR A 7 32.51 1.69 -38.32
C TYR A 7 32.46 2.52 -37.03
N ILE A 8 33.12 3.68 -36.98
CA ILE A 8 33.06 4.59 -35.84
C ILE A 8 31.64 5.17 -35.70
N VAL A 9 31.04 5.66 -36.78
CA VAL A 9 29.68 6.20 -36.76
C VAL A 9 28.66 5.12 -36.38
N LEU A 10 28.79 3.91 -36.95
CA LEU A 10 27.91 2.78 -36.64
C LEU A 10 28.04 2.33 -35.18
N SER A 11 29.26 2.27 -34.64
CA SER A 11 29.48 1.86 -33.24
C SER A 11 28.90 2.87 -32.25
N VAL A 12 29.04 4.18 -32.51
CA VAL A 12 28.41 5.23 -31.70
C VAL A 12 26.88 5.15 -31.78
N PHE A 13 26.32 4.94 -32.97
CA PHE A 13 24.88 4.79 -33.14
C PHE A 13 24.33 3.58 -32.37
N LEU A 14 25.01 2.43 -32.49
CA LEU A 14 24.65 1.21 -31.76
C LEU A 14 24.75 1.42 -30.25
N MET A 15 25.84 2.03 -29.76
CA MET A 15 26.01 2.32 -28.34
C MET A 15 24.92 3.27 -27.80
N GLY A 16 24.52 4.27 -28.59
CA GLY A 16 23.39 5.15 -28.29
C GLY A 16 22.05 4.40 -28.23
N ALA A 17 21.81 3.47 -29.15
CA ALA A 17 20.61 2.62 -29.13
C ALA A 17 20.57 1.70 -27.91
N PHE A 18 21.68 1.04 -27.59
CA PHE A 18 21.79 0.15 -26.44
C PHE A 18 21.64 0.88 -25.11
N THR A 19 22.22 2.06 -24.96
CA THR A 19 22.08 2.87 -23.73
C THR A 19 20.64 3.32 -23.50
N ARG A 20 19.92 3.70 -24.56
CA ARG A 20 18.48 4.02 -24.45
C ARG A 20 17.65 2.80 -24.05
N LEU A 21 17.89 1.66 -24.68
CA LEU A 21 17.20 0.41 -24.35
C LEU A 21 17.47 -0.01 -22.90
N TYR A 22 18.72 0.07 -22.47
CA TYR A 22 19.12 -0.22 -21.09
C TYR A 22 18.46 0.74 -20.08
N SER A 23 18.41 2.03 -20.40
CA SER A 23 17.72 3.02 -19.56
C SER A 23 16.22 2.71 -19.43
N GLY A 24 15.57 2.30 -20.52
CA GLY A 24 14.17 1.89 -20.50
C GLY A 24 13.95 0.68 -19.57
N ILE A 25 14.76 -0.36 -19.75
CA ILE A 25 14.71 -1.57 -18.90
C ILE A 25 14.91 -1.23 -17.41
N ILE A 26 15.81 -0.31 -17.08
CA ILE A 26 16.01 0.11 -15.68
C ILE A 26 14.77 0.81 -15.12
N VAL A 27 14.12 1.67 -15.90
CA VAL A 27 12.90 2.37 -15.48
C VAL A 27 11.80 1.35 -15.23
N ASP A 28 11.54 0.47 -16.20
CA ASP A 28 10.54 -0.59 -16.08
C ASP A 28 10.81 -1.50 -14.87
N TYR A 29 12.08 -1.84 -14.63
CA TYR A 29 12.48 -2.65 -13.48
C TYR A 29 12.17 -1.94 -12.15
N LYS A 30 12.43 -0.64 -12.04
CA LYS A 30 12.13 0.15 -10.83
C LYS A 30 10.63 0.27 -10.59
N GLU A 31 9.85 0.48 -11.64
CA GLU A 31 8.39 0.54 -11.56
C GLU A 31 7.82 -0.80 -11.09
N ASN A 32 8.28 -1.91 -11.67
CA ASN A 32 7.87 -3.25 -11.25
C ASN A 32 8.25 -3.57 -9.78
N ILE A 33 9.43 -3.16 -9.32
CA ILE A 33 9.79 -3.31 -7.90
C ILE A 33 8.85 -2.51 -7.00
N THR A 34 8.53 -1.27 -7.40
CA THR A 34 7.66 -0.39 -6.62
C THR A 34 6.26 -1.00 -6.50
N PHE A 35 5.73 -1.50 -7.61
CA PHE A 35 4.46 -2.24 -7.65
C PHE A 35 4.46 -3.46 -6.73
N LEU A 36 5.51 -4.30 -6.78
CA LEU A 36 5.62 -5.47 -5.91
C LEU A 36 5.72 -5.09 -4.42
N LYS A 37 6.44 -4.01 -4.11
CA LYS A 37 6.56 -3.49 -2.74
C LYS A 37 5.19 -3.02 -2.21
N HIS A 38 4.44 -2.26 -3.00
CA HIS A 38 3.11 -1.80 -2.62
C HIS A 38 2.11 -2.96 -2.51
N THR A 39 2.22 -3.97 -3.38
CA THR A 39 1.44 -5.22 -3.27
C THR A 39 1.68 -5.89 -1.92
N ASP A 40 2.94 -6.07 -1.51
CA ASP A 40 3.30 -6.71 -0.24
C ASP A 40 2.81 -5.89 0.97
N TYR A 41 2.96 -4.57 0.92
CA TYR A 41 2.47 -3.66 1.97
C TYR A 41 0.95 -3.73 2.13
N ALA A 42 0.21 -3.65 1.03
CA ALA A 42 -1.24 -3.77 1.06
C ALA A 42 -1.68 -5.15 1.58
N TYR A 43 -1.09 -6.23 1.06
CA TYR A 43 -1.40 -7.59 1.48
C TYR A 43 -1.19 -7.79 2.98
N ARG A 44 -0.02 -7.39 3.49
CA ARG A 44 0.32 -7.52 4.91
C ARG A 44 -0.62 -6.69 5.79
N ALA A 45 -0.91 -5.46 5.40
CA ALA A 45 -1.83 -4.60 6.13
C ALA A 45 -3.22 -5.24 6.21
N PHE A 46 -3.74 -5.75 5.09
CA PHE A 46 -5.05 -6.41 5.08
C PHE A 46 -5.10 -7.71 5.89
N GLU A 47 -4.05 -8.52 5.89
CA GLU A 47 -4.05 -9.73 6.73
C GLU A 47 -3.98 -9.40 8.23
N VAL A 48 -3.23 -8.36 8.62
CA VAL A 48 -3.26 -7.87 10.02
C VAL A 48 -4.66 -7.37 10.38
N MET A 49 -5.24 -6.49 9.55
CA MET A 49 -6.59 -5.96 9.78
C MET A 49 -7.65 -7.06 9.86
N LYS A 50 -7.57 -8.07 8.99
CA LYS A 50 -8.45 -9.23 8.99
C LYS A 50 -8.40 -9.98 10.32
N VAL A 51 -7.20 -10.32 10.80
CA VAL A 51 -7.03 -11.04 12.06
C VAL A 51 -7.63 -10.25 13.20
N ASP A 52 -7.35 -8.94 13.25
CA ASP A 52 -7.90 -8.10 14.29
C ASP A 52 -9.41 -8.01 14.18
N PHE A 53 -10.00 -7.64 13.03
CA PHE A 53 -11.45 -7.40 12.91
C PHE A 53 -12.29 -8.63 13.28
N TYR A 54 -11.82 -9.85 13.02
CA TYR A 54 -12.53 -11.07 13.37
C TYR A 54 -12.29 -11.58 14.80
N THR A 55 -11.40 -10.93 15.57
CA THR A 55 -11.03 -11.35 16.92
C THR A 55 -11.60 -10.38 17.96
N HIS A 56 -12.55 -10.88 18.77
CA HIS A 56 -13.14 -10.19 19.93
C HIS A 56 -13.64 -8.76 19.67
N THR A 57 -14.08 -8.45 18.45
CA THR A 57 -14.67 -7.15 18.13
C THR A 57 -16.12 -7.08 18.60
N GLU A 58 -16.46 -5.97 19.26
CA GLU A 58 -17.80 -5.72 19.79
C GLU A 58 -18.51 -4.60 19.02
N ALA A 59 -17.78 -3.56 18.59
CA ALA A 59 -18.36 -2.46 17.83
C ALA A 59 -17.37 -1.80 16.87
N PHE A 60 -17.92 -1.18 15.83
CA PHE A 60 -17.21 -0.34 14.86
C PHE A 60 -17.91 1.01 14.76
N ALA A 61 -17.12 2.08 14.63
CA ALA A 61 -17.60 3.41 14.28
C ALA A 61 -16.64 4.03 13.27
N LEU A 62 -17.17 4.57 12.17
CA LEU A 62 -16.38 5.28 11.18
C LEU A 62 -16.70 6.77 11.27
N ASN A 63 -15.69 7.57 11.58
CA ASN A 63 -15.78 9.02 11.70
C ASN A 63 -14.89 9.67 10.63
N ALA A 64 -15.48 10.11 9.52
CA ALA A 64 -14.79 10.67 8.36
C ALA A 64 -13.62 9.78 7.87
N ASP A 65 -12.41 10.02 8.38
CA ASP A 65 -11.17 9.37 7.96
C ASP A 65 -10.56 8.49 9.07
N GLU A 66 -11.27 8.31 10.19
CA GLU A 66 -10.84 7.48 11.31
C GLU A 66 -11.86 6.35 11.57
N LEU A 67 -11.38 5.11 11.56
CA LEU A 67 -12.17 3.96 11.97
C LEU A 67 -11.82 3.59 13.41
N GLN A 68 -12.82 3.66 14.28
CA GLN A 68 -12.74 3.26 15.68
C GLN A 68 -13.31 1.85 15.83
N ILE A 69 -12.54 1.00 16.51
CA ILE A 69 -12.87 -0.41 16.71
C ILE A 69 -12.79 -0.67 18.21
N ARG A 70 -13.93 -1.06 18.77
CA ARG A 70 -14.00 -1.48 20.16
C ARG A 70 -13.95 -3.00 20.25
N LYS A 71 -12.94 -3.49 20.95
CA LYS A 71 -12.76 -4.87 21.36
C LYS A 71 -13.40 -5.11 22.72
N SER A 72 -13.50 -6.38 23.06
CA SER A 72 -13.93 -6.80 24.39
C SER A 72 -13.03 -6.25 25.49
N ASP A 73 -13.65 -5.90 26.62
CA ASP A 73 -13.00 -5.27 27.77
C ASP A 73 -11.90 -6.15 28.42
N TYR A 74 -11.84 -7.44 28.07
CA TYR A 74 -10.77 -8.36 28.47
C TYR A 74 -9.44 -8.16 27.72
N ILE A 75 -9.42 -7.37 26.63
CA ILE A 75 -8.22 -7.07 25.83
C ILE A 75 -7.62 -5.74 26.29
N THR A 76 -6.32 -5.75 26.62
CA THR A 76 -5.59 -4.50 26.90
C THR A 76 -5.44 -3.68 25.62
N GLY A 77 -5.82 -2.40 25.66
CA GLY A 77 -5.94 -1.60 24.43
C GLY A 77 -7.19 -1.98 23.63
N ASN A 78 -8.32 -2.11 24.32
CA ASN A 78 -9.61 -2.50 23.76
C ASN A 78 -10.19 -1.48 22.76
N GLU A 79 -9.60 -0.29 22.65
CA GLU A 79 -9.94 0.69 21.63
C GLU A 79 -8.79 0.79 20.63
N ILE A 80 -9.09 0.48 19.37
CA ILE A 80 -8.17 0.58 18.24
C ILE A 80 -8.69 1.68 17.32
N ILE A 81 -7.83 2.64 16.99
CA ILE A 81 -8.11 3.69 16.03
C ILE A 81 -7.24 3.44 14.80
N LEU A 82 -7.88 3.19 13.66
CA LEU A 82 -7.25 3.12 12.36
C LEU A 82 -7.39 4.47 11.66
N LYS A 83 -6.26 5.04 11.24
CA LYS A 83 -6.25 6.29 10.50
C LYS A 83 -5.05 6.42 9.60
N GLN A 84 -5.15 7.32 8.63
CA GLN A 84 -3.99 7.77 7.89
C GLN A 84 -3.20 8.81 8.69
N ARG A 85 -1.88 8.68 8.67
CA ARG A 85 -0.96 9.69 9.17
C ARG A 85 0.18 9.85 8.18
N ASP A 86 0.28 11.03 7.57
CA ASP A 86 1.20 11.29 6.46
C ASP A 86 0.98 10.25 5.35
N ARG A 87 2.05 9.62 4.85
CA ARG A 87 1.99 8.53 3.86
C ARG A 87 1.89 7.13 4.47
N ARG A 88 1.18 6.98 5.59
CA ARG A 88 1.15 5.72 6.35
C ARG A 88 -0.23 5.44 6.90
N LEU A 89 -0.59 4.16 6.90
CA LEU A 89 -1.75 3.66 7.64
C LEU A 89 -1.30 3.22 9.03
N VAL A 90 -1.93 3.73 10.08
CA VAL A 90 -1.54 3.44 11.47
C VAL A 90 -2.70 2.91 12.29
N TYR A 91 -2.39 1.94 13.15
CA TYR A 91 -3.20 1.59 14.31
C TYR A 91 -2.68 2.31 15.54
N GLN A 92 -3.60 2.88 16.29
CA GLN A 92 -3.35 3.41 17.63
C GLN A 92 -4.18 2.60 18.62
N PHE A 93 -3.52 2.01 19.62
CA PHE A 93 -4.17 1.30 20.72
C PHE A 93 -3.59 1.79 22.05
N GLY A 94 -4.41 2.49 22.83
CA GLY A 94 -3.95 3.25 23.98
C GLY A 94 -2.88 4.29 23.60
N THR A 95 -1.69 4.16 24.17
CA THR A 95 -0.52 5.04 23.89
C THR A 95 0.41 4.50 22.79
N THR A 96 0.15 3.30 22.27
CA THR A 96 1.02 2.65 21.30
C THR A 96 0.52 2.93 19.89
N ILE A 97 1.46 3.25 18.99
CA ILE A 97 1.20 3.47 17.57
C ILE A 97 1.96 2.40 16.77
N GLN A 98 1.25 1.65 15.96
CA GLN A 98 1.78 0.67 15.03
C GLN A 98 1.52 1.10 13.59
N VAL A 99 2.55 1.07 12.75
CA VAL A 99 2.40 1.31 11.31
C VAL A 99 2.03 0.00 10.63
N LEU A 100 0.91 -0.01 9.91
CA LEU A 100 0.42 -1.17 9.17
C LEU A 100 0.86 -1.16 7.71
N CYS A 101 0.84 0.01 7.09
CA CYS A 101 1.15 0.18 5.68
C CYS A 101 1.97 1.45 5.48
N HIS A 102 2.92 1.40 4.56
CA HIS A 102 3.78 2.53 4.19
C HIS A 102 3.49 2.95 2.75
N ASP A 103 3.90 4.18 2.42
CA ASP A 103 3.84 4.77 1.08
C ASP A 103 2.43 4.95 0.50
N VAL A 104 1.40 4.87 1.36
CA VAL A 104 0.00 5.11 1.00
C VAL A 104 -0.23 6.61 0.79
N GLU A 105 -0.79 6.99 -0.34
CA GLU A 105 -1.13 8.38 -0.67
C GLU A 105 -2.45 8.78 -0.02
N ASP A 106 -3.42 7.87 -0.04
CA ASP A 106 -4.75 8.08 0.50
C ASP A 106 -5.38 6.78 1.01
N VAL A 107 -6.25 6.89 2.01
CA VAL A 107 -6.96 5.77 2.64
C VAL A 107 -8.44 6.08 2.67
N ASN A 108 -9.20 5.42 1.80
CA ASN A 108 -10.65 5.59 1.76
C ASN A 108 -11.34 4.47 2.53
N MET A 109 -12.16 4.84 3.52
CA MET A 109 -12.93 3.91 4.33
C MET A 109 -14.42 4.17 4.17
N ARG A 110 -15.20 3.12 3.91
CA ARG A 110 -16.65 3.22 3.68
C ARG A 110 -17.38 2.08 4.34
N ILE A 111 -18.54 2.35 4.94
CA ILE A 111 -19.41 1.30 5.50
C ILE A 111 -20.68 1.19 4.66
N PHE A 112 -20.96 -0.03 4.21
CA PHE A 112 -22.19 -0.41 3.49
C PHE A 112 -22.89 -1.52 4.26
N GLY A 113 -23.87 -1.16 5.08
CA GLY A 113 -24.55 -2.11 5.97
C GLY A 113 -23.56 -2.75 6.94
N GLU A 114 -23.39 -4.07 6.86
CA GLU A 114 -22.47 -4.86 7.69
C GLU A 114 -21.09 -5.08 7.05
N VAL A 115 -20.76 -4.35 5.98
CA VAL A 115 -19.49 -4.48 5.28
C VAL A 115 -18.71 -3.18 5.41
N LEU A 116 -17.49 -3.28 5.93
CA LEU A 116 -16.49 -2.23 5.92
C LEU A 116 -15.58 -2.43 4.71
N MET A 117 -15.47 -1.41 3.89
CA MET A 117 -14.60 -1.36 2.72
C MET A 117 -13.43 -0.44 3.03
N ILE A 118 -12.21 -0.91 2.80
CA ILE A 118 -10.98 -0.14 2.96
C ILE A 118 -10.22 -0.18 1.64
N GLU A 119 -9.94 1.00 1.10
CA GLU A 119 -9.14 1.21 -0.09
C GLU A 119 -7.82 1.89 0.29
N LEU A 120 -6.72 1.33 -0.19
CA LEU A 120 -5.36 1.84 -0.03
C LEU A 120 -4.87 2.32 -1.39
N VAL A 121 -4.66 3.62 -1.52
CA VAL A 121 -4.21 4.27 -2.76
C VAL A 121 -2.70 4.46 -2.69
N PHE A 122 -1.96 3.88 -3.64
CA PHE A 122 -0.53 4.13 -3.83
C PHE A 122 -0.33 4.93 -5.13
N SER A 123 0.91 5.38 -5.36
CA SER A 123 1.26 6.20 -6.52
C SER A 123 1.06 5.50 -7.89
N ASP A 124 1.08 4.17 -7.89
CA ASP A 124 1.09 3.30 -9.07
C ASP A 124 -0.07 2.30 -9.11
N VAL A 125 -0.67 1.98 -7.95
CA VAL A 125 -1.73 0.98 -7.84
C VAL A 125 -2.67 1.30 -6.67
N THR A 126 -3.92 0.88 -6.79
CA THR A 126 -4.92 0.94 -5.72
C THR A 126 -5.36 -0.46 -5.36
N TYR A 127 -5.43 -0.76 -4.06
CA TYR A 127 -5.96 -2.03 -3.55
C TYR A 127 -7.14 -1.79 -2.65
N GLU A 128 -8.18 -2.61 -2.80
CA GLU A 128 -9.39 -2.53 -2.02
C GLU A 128 -9.72 -3.89 -1.41
N ARG A 129 -10.15 -3.87 -0.14
CA ARG A 129 -10.64 -5.07 0.53
C ARG A 129 -11.87 -4.77 1.38
N SER A 130 -12.81 -5.71 1.34
CA SER A 130 -14.01 -5.70 2.16
C SER A 130 -13.88 -6.62 3.37
N PHE A 131 -14.41 -6.19 4.50
CA PHE A 131 -14.43 -6.91 5.77
C PHE A 131 -15.88 -6.98 6.27
N LYS A 132 -16.32 -8.17 6.67
CA LYS A 132 -17.61 -8.31 7.33
C LYS A 132 -17.47 -7.86 8.78
N ILE A 133 -18.25 -6.86 9.19
CA ILE A 133 -18.23 -6.28 10.53
C ILE A 133 -19.48 -6.64 11.36
N GLY A 134 -20.52 -7.20 10.73
CA GLY A 134 -21.71 -7.72 11.40
C GLY A 134 -21.57 -9.18 11.86
N LYS A 135 -22.15 -9.50 13.02
CA LYS A 135 -22.43 -10.88 13.44
C LYS A 135 -23.73 -11.34 12.81
#